data_AF-A0A2G7H1B5-F1
#
_entry.id   AF-A0A2G7H1B5-F1
#
_cell.length_a   1.000
_cell.length_b   1.000
_cell.length_c   1.000
_cell.angle_alpha   90.00
_cell.angle_beta   90.00
_cell.angle_gamma   90.00
#
_symmetry.space_group_name_H-M   'P 1'
#
loop_
_entity.id
_entity.type
_entity.pdbx_description
1 polymer ?
#
loop_
_entity_poly.entity_id
_entity_poly.type
_entity_poly.pdbx_seq_one_letter_code
_entity_poly.pdbx_strand_id
1 'polypeptide(L)'
;MTSSSRRVRAVAVQPRWHATDFVTADAFRHWMRAQLEEARPHLAPDRPNLVVLTELNGLPLVLRGGGWALRVRTFERVALALFVARLPRTLPVLLRERVSPIRALQLAGIDANTALYLRTCRDLAREYGVYLCCGSAPMPRYTRRGDHLTRTPGLLTNQTVLLDPQGDLIGVTDKIHLTPDEQGGGVDLTPGDPRELRVFPTPAGDLGVAISLDAFRPDVIGSLEAQGCTVLLQPDANGSPWTAREGLPPDPANLRDQPVAWLESSWQVTSTTRIRYAVNPMVVGNLLDLTFDGQSGITGPHEEAPRPRSYVMTDPRPGFLALTPWVEDGPPEQLRRTGQLLAAGSGHPRENAYRTDTLCADLTLPPTTLTPPAPTPHEDALRALLREEIRPPSRAPWAALALLLLPLLLLVRRNR
;
A
#
# COMPACT_ATOMS: atom_id res chain seq x y z
N MET A 1 1.99 15.17 -37.88
CA MET A 1 2.07 15.83 -36.56
C MET A 1 3.06 15.04 -35.74
N THR A 2 4.24 15.60 -35.47
CA THR A 2 5.32 14.94 -34.72
C THR A 2 4.83 14.69 -33.30
N SER A 3 4.49 13.44 -33.02
CA SER A 3 3.99 13.00 -31.72
C SER A 3 5.12 13.16 -30.69
N SER A 4 5.09 14.25 -29.92
CA SER A 4 6.17 14.60 -28.99
C SER A 4 6.20 13.64 -27.80
N SER A 5 7.39 13.17 -27.43
CA SER A 5 7.62 12.39 -26.21
C SER A 5 7.05 13.09 -24.96
N ARG A 6 6.45 12.33 -24.04
CA ARG A 6 6.00 12.84 -22.74
C ARG A 6 7.22 12.93 -21.80
N ARG A 7 7.44 14.07 -21.17
CA ARG A 7 8.39 14.20 -20.05
C ARG A 7 7.62 14.27 -18.75
N VAL A 8 8.04 13.50 -17.76
CA VAL A 8 7.32 13.35 -16.48
C VAL A 8 8.33 13.41 -15.34
N ARG A 9 7.95 14.00 -14.20
CA ARG A 9 8.71 13.92 -12.96
C ARG A 9 8.11 12.80 -12.10
N ALA A 10 8.85 11.72 -11.89
CA ALA A 10 8.46 10.67 -10.96
C ALA A 10 9.06 10.94 -9.58
N VAL A 11 8.27 10.72 -8.53
CA VAL A 11 8.67 10.86 -7.13
C VAL A 11 8.23 9.62 -6.35
N ALA A 12 9.14 9.04 -5.58
CA ALA A 12 8.88 7.96 -4.64
C ALA A 12 9.23 8.44 -3.23
N VAL A 13 8.36 8.15 -2.26
CA VAL A 13 8.56 8.54 -0.87
C VAL A 13 8.74 7.29 -0.02
N GLN A 14 9.78 7.26 0.81
CA GLN A 14 10.03 6.23 1.82
C GLN A 14 9.61 6.76 3.20
N PRO A 15 8.33 6.61 3.59
CA PRO A 15 7.87 6.98 4.91
C PRO A 15 8.33 5.97 5.95
N ARG A 16 8.24 6.39 7.22
CA ARG A 16 8.36 5.51 8.37
C ARG A 16 7.01 5.36 9.06
N TRP A 17 6.64 4.13 9.41
CA TRP A 17 5.46 3.85 10.22
C TRP A 17 5.69 4.08 11.71
N HIS A 18 4.68 4.68 12.34
CA HIS A 18 4.43 4.58 13.77
C HIS A 18 2.97 4.25 14.01
N ALA A 19 2.69 3.33 14.94
CA ALA A 19 1.31 2.93 15.24
C ALA A 19 0.40 4.10 15.65
N THR A 20 0.99 5.15 16.24
CA THR A 20 0.31 6.39 16.64
C THR A 20 -0.23 7.20 15.46
N ASP A 21 0.29 7.00 14.26
CA ASP A 21 -0.18 7.72 13.06
C ASP A 21 -1.58 7.25 12.63
N PHE A 22 -2.06 6.14 13.16
CA PHE A 22 -3.30 5.49 12.69
C PHE A 22 -4.41 5.42 13.74
N VAL A 23 -4.19 5.98 14.94
CA VAL A 23 -5.17 5.91 16.03
C VAL A 23 -6.28 6.95 15.89
N THR A 24 -6.09 8.02 15.12
CA THR A 24 -7.12 9.02 14.79
C THR A 24 -7.14 9.35 13.31
N ALA A 25 -8.23 9.96 12.82
CA ALA A 25 -8.32 10.40 11.44
C ALA A 25 -7.32 11.52 11.12
N ASP A 26 -7.10 12.44 12.06
CA ASP A 26 -6.20 13.58 11.88
C ASP A 26 -4.73 13.15 11.87
N ALA A 27 -4.34 12.22 12.74
CA ALA A 27 -2.99 11.64 12.72
C ALA A 27 -2.71 10.95 11.37
N PHE A 28 -3.68 10.21 10.86
CA PHE A 28 -3.55 9.53 9.57
C PHE A 28 -3.41 10.53 8.41
N ARG A 29 -4.25 11.57 8.40
CA ARG A 29 -4.17 12.64 7.39
C ARG A 29 -2.84 13.38 7.45
N HIS A 30 -2.35 13.64 8.66
CA HIS A 30 -1.05 14.27 8.87
C HIS A 30 0.09 13.41 8.32
N TRP A 31 0.09 12.11 8.62
CA TRP A 31 1.10 11.17 8.12
C TRP A 31 1.08 11.03 6.59
N MET A 32 -0.10 10.89 5.98
CA MET A 32 -0.23 10.89 4.52
C MET A 32 0.24 12.21 3.90
N ARG A 33 -0.13 13.34 4.49
CA ARG A 33 0.29 14.67 4.03
C ARG A 33 1.79 14.87 4.13
N ALA A 34 2.42 14.41 5.21
CA ALA A 34 3.86 14.56 5.41
C ALA A 34 4.65 13.96 4.23
N GLN A 35 4.21 12.83 3.67
CA GLN A 35 4.82 12.25 2.48
C GLN A 35 4.79 13.19 1.27
N LEU A 36 3.69 13.91 1.05
CA LEU A 36 3.57 14.85 -0.07
C LEU A 36 4.30 16.17 0.21
N GLU A 37 4.39 16.61 1.48
CA GLU A 37 5.23 17.74 1.85
C GLU A 37 6.71 17.44 1.57
N GLU A 38 7.19 16.23 1.89
CA GLU A 38 8.55 15.79 1.54
C GLU A 38 8.76 15.70 0.02
N ALA A 39 7.72 15.33 -0.75
CA ALA A 39 7.76 15.32 -2.21
C ALA A 39 7.78 16.73 -2.84
N ARG A 40 7.22 17.74 -2.16
CA ARG A 40 6.98 19.09 -2.71
C ARG A 40 8.21 19.74 -3.35
N PRO A 41 9.42 19.73 -2.75
CA PRO A 41 10.60 20.34 -3.35
C PRO A 41 11.07 19.64 -4.64
N HIS A 42 10.64 18.41 -4.86
CA HIS A 42 11.01 17.59 -6.00
C HIS A 42 9.99 17.64 -7.15
N LEU A 43 8.87 18.34 -6.96
CA LEU A 43 7.86 18.52 -8.00
C LEU A 43 8.36 19.48 -9.08
N ALA A 44 8.15 19.10 -10.34
CA ALA A 44 8.49 19.92 -11.49
C ALA A 44 7.34 20.87 -11.84
N PRO A 45 7.59 22.17 -12.08
CA PRO A 45 6.55 23.14 -12.42
C PRO A 45 6.12 23.09 -13.90
N ASP A 46 6.93 22.46 -14.77
CA ASP A 46 6.82 22.53 -16.22
C ASP A 46 6.32 21.23 -16.89
N ARG A 47 6.00 20.20 -16.09
CA ARG A 47 5.61 18.88 -16.59
C ARG A 47 4.75 18.12 -15.57
N PRO A 48 4.02 17.06 -15.98
CA PRO A 48 3.28 16.21 -15.06
C PRO A 48 4.19 15.63 -13.96
N ASN A 49 3.65 15.58 -12.74
CA ASN A 49 4.28 14.92 -11.60
C ASN A 49 3.52 13.63 -11.28
N LEU A 50 4.25 12.52 -11.18
CA LEU A 50 3.76 11.23 -10.72
C LEU A 50 4.36 10.95 -9.34
N VAL A 51 3.51 10.93 -8.31
CA VAL A 51 3.92 10.56 -6.95
C VAL A 51 3.39 9.17 -6.63
N VAL A 52 4.25 8.31 -6.12
CA VAL A 52 3.91 6.93 -5.73
C VAL A 52 4.15 6.77 -4.24
N LEU A 53 3.13 6.34 -3.51
CA LEU A 53 3.20 6.01 -2.08
C LEU A 53 3.27 4.50 -1.86
N THR A 54 3.50 4.10 -0.63
CA THR A 54 3.82 2.72 -0.21
C THR A 54 2.60 1.80 -0.06
N GLU A 55 2.84 0.49 -0.03
CA GLU A 55 1.78 -0.49 0.18
C GLU A 55 1.24 -0.46 1.63
N LEU A 56 -0.01 -0.90 1.79
CA LEU A 56 -0.71 -1.10 3.05
C LEU A 56 -0.81 0.15 3.93
N ASN A 57 -0.65 1.35 3.37
CA ASN A 57 -0.88 2.65 4.01
C ASN A 57 -2.22 2.73 4.76
N GLY A 58 -3.25 2.06 4.26
CA GLY A 58 -4.56 2.02 4.92
C GLY A 58 -4.76 0.87 5.93
N LEU A 59 -3.91 -0.16 5.96
CA LEU A 59 -4.08 -1.33 6.83
C LEU A 59 -4.11 -0.95 8.32
N PRO A 60 -3.19 -0.11 8.84
CA PRO A 60 -3.17 0.18 10.26
C PRO A 60 -4.34 1.08 10.72
N LEU A 61 -5.19 1.59 9.82
CA LEU A 61 -6.45 2.26 10.18
C LEU A 61 -7.42 1.34 10.96
N VAL A 62 -7.18 0.03 11.01
CA VAL A 62 -7.87 -0.86 11.96
C VAL A 62 -7.68 -0.40 13.42
N LEU A 63 -6.57 0.28 13.73
CA LEU A 63 -6.24 0.85 15.04
C LEU A 63 -7.05 2.11 15.39
N ARG A 64 -7.78 2.70 14.43
CA ARG A 64 -8.47 3.99 14.62
C ARG A 64 -9.51 3.95 15.75
N GLY A 65 -9.42 4.88 16.70
CA GLY A 65 -10.22 4.91 17.92
C GLY A 65 -9.78 3.86 18.96
N GLY A 66 -8.64 3.20 18.74
CA GLY A 66 -8.12 2.09 19.52
C GLY A 66 -6.77 2.34 20.17
N GLY A 67 -6.30 3.60 20.28
CA GLY A 67 -4.96 3.92 20.78
C GLY A 67 -4.63 3.39 22.18
N TRP A 68 -5.64 3.16 23.01
CA TRP A 68 -5.47 2.50 24.33
C TRP A 68 -4.92 1.07 24.21
N ALA A 69 -5.19 0.38 23.10
CA ALA A 69 -4.78 -1.00 22.88
C ALA A 69 -3.27 -1.10 22.59
N LEU A 70 -2.62 -0.04 22.10
CA LEU A 70 -1.17 -0.06 21.81
C LEU A 70 -0.31 -0.48 23.01
N ARG A 71 -0.83 -0.32 24.24
CA ARG A 71 -0.18 -0.76 25.49
C ARG A 71 0.05 -2.27 25.59
N VAL A 72 -0.71 -3.11 24.85
CA VAL A 72 -0.52 -4.57 24.84
C VAL A 72 0.53 -5.04 23.83
N ARG A 73 1.22 -4.09 23.19
CA ARG A 73 2.46 -4.17 22.40
C ARG A 73 2.44 -5.01 21.12
N THR A 74 1.87 -6.21 21.09
CA THR A 74 1.91 -7.07 19.90
C THR A 74 0.68 -6.88 19.03
N PHE A 75 0.84 -7.00 17.70
CA PHE A 75 -0.22 -6.85 16.72
C PHE A 75 -1.38 -7.79 17.00
N GLU A 76 -1.11 -9.07 17.27
CA GLU A 76 -2.13 -10.05 17.61
C GLU A 76 -2.93 -9.68 18.86
N ARG A 77 -2.24 -9.25 19.94
CA ARG A 77 -2.90 -8.84 21.18
C ARG A 77 -3.71 -7.57 21.00
N VAL A 78 -3.20 -6.62 20.22
CA VAL A 78 -3.92 -5.39 19.85
C VAL A 78 -5.16 -5.74 19.05
N ALA A 79 -5.04 -6.60 18.03
CA ALA A 79 -6.17 -7.06 17.22
C ALA A 79 -7.23 -7.76 18.07
N LEU A 80 -6.83 -8.66 18.98
CA LEU A 80 -7.75 -9.33 19.91
C LEU A 80 -8.45 -8.33 20.84
N ALA A 81 -7.70 -7.40 21.44
CA ALA A 81 -8.25 -6.38 22.32
C ALA A 81 -9.27 -5.49 21.59
N LEU A 82 -8.96 -5.08 20.35
CA LEU A 82 -9.87 -4.30 19.51
C LEU A 82 -11.09 -5.12 19.07
N PHE A 83 -10.91 -6.41 18.75
CA PHE A 83 -12.02 -7.31 18.44
C PHE A 83 -13.00 -7.41 19.60
N VAL A 84 -12.51 -7.64 20.82
CA VAL A 84 -13.34 -7.72 22.03
C VAL A 84 -14.01 -6.38 22.32
N ALA A 85 -13.28 -5.26 22.26
CA ALA A 85 -13.85 -3.93 22.50
C ALA A 85 -14.89 -3.52 21.46
N ARG A 86 -14.83 -4.09 20.25
CA ARG A 86 -15.75 -3.81 19.14
C ARG A 86 -16.72 -4.97 18.87
N LEU A 87 -16.86 -5.92 19.80
CA LEU A 87 -17.65 -7.14 19.64
C LEU A 87 -19.07 -6.91 19.09
N PRO A 88 -19.82 -5.86 19.53
CA PRO A 88 -21.17 -5.60 18.98
C PRO A 88 -21.19 -5.29 17.47
N ARG A 89 -20.06 -4.84 16.90
CA ARG A 89 -19.92 -4.54 15.47
C ARG A 89 -19.20 -5.66 14.71
N THR A 90 -18.23 -6.33 15.33
CA THR A 90 -17.41 -7.37 14.68
C THR A 90 -18.10 -8.73 14.64
N LEU A 91 -18.79 -9.13 15.71
CA LEU A 91 -19.44 -10.43 15.79
C LEU A 91 -20.54 -10.65 14.73
N PRO A 92 -21.43 -9.67 14.45
CA PRO A 92 -22.41 -9.84 13.37
C PRO A 92 -21.77 -10.01 12.00
N VAL A 93 -20.67 -9.29 11.73
CA VAL A 93 -19.90 -9.41 10.47
C VAL A 93 -19.28 -10.80 10.37
N LEU A 94 -18.61 -11.25 11.44
CA LEU A 94 -18.02 -12.60 11.51
C LEU A 94 -19.06 -13.68 11.18
N LEU A 95 -20.22 -13.64 11.83
CA LEU A 95 -21.25 -14.67 11.68
C LEU A 95 -21.99 -14.60 10.32
N ARG A 96 -22.33 -13.40 9.86
CA ARG A 96 -23.11 -13.21 8.62
C ARG A 96 -22.27 -13.39 7.38
N GLU A 97 -21.04 -12.89 7.39
CA GLU A 97 -20.13 -12.92 6.24
C GLU A 97 -19.18 -14.12 6.26
N ARG A 98 -19.18 -14.91 7.36
CA ARG A 98 -18.41 -16.16 7.52
C ARG A 98 -16.92 -15.98 7.26
N VAL A 99 -16.36 -14.92 7.84
CA VAL A 99 -14.96 -14.53 7.71
C VAL A 99 -14.18 -14.77 9.00
N SER A 100 -12.85 -14.72 8.94
CA SER A 100 -12.01 -14.81 10.14
C SER A 100 -12.26 -13.65 11.12
N PRO A 101 -11.87 -13.78 12.40
CA PRO A 101 -11.98 -12.69 13.38
C PRO A 101 -11.24 -11.41 12.96
N ILE A 102 -10.05 -11.53 12.38
CA ILE A 102 -9.25 -10.37 11.95
C ILE A 102 -9.88 -9.67 10.73
N ARG A 103 -10.39 -10.43 9.75
CA ARG A 103 -11.14 -9.85 8.62
C ARG A 103 -12.45 -9.21 9.11
N ALA A 104 -13.17 -9.84 10.03
CA ALA A 104 -14.36 -9.24 10.64
C ALA A 104 -14.06 -7.93 11.38
N LEU A 105 -12.93 -7.86 12.10
CA LEU A 105 -12.47 -6.64 12.76
C LEU A 105 -12.24 -5.50 11.77
N GLN A 106 -11.58 -5.78 10.64
CA GLN A 106 -11.36 -4.81 9.57
C GLN A 106 -12.69 -4.37 8.95
N LEU A 107 -13.51 -5.33 8.52
CA LEU A 107 -14.79 -5.11 7.85
C LEU A 107 -15.81 -4.32 8.70
N ALA A 108 -15.80 -4.48 10.02
CA ALA A 108 -16.73 -3.78 10.90
C ALA A 108 -16.58 -2.24 10.90
N GLY A 109 -15.41 -1.72 10.50
CA GLY A 109 -15.14 -0.28 10.40
C GLY A 109 -14.75 0.17 8.99
N ILE A 110 -14.78 -0.73 8.01
CA ILE A 110 -14.08 -0.55 6.74
C ILE A 110 -14.62 0.62 5.94
N ASP A 111 -15.93 0.82 5.87
CA ASP A 111 -16.51 1.87 5.03
C ASP A 111 -16.09 3.28 5.45
N ALA A 112 -15.93 3.50 6.77
CA ALA A 112 -15.42 4.76 7.29
C ALA A 112 -13.92 4.92 7.05
N ASN A 113 -13.15 3.83 7.09
CA ASN A 113 -11.71 3.83 6.82
C ASN A 113 -11.43 4.04 5.32
N THR A 114 -12.14 3.33 4.44
CA THR A 114 -12.09 3.52 2.98
C THR A 114 -12.42 4.95 2.60
N ALA A 115 -13.51 5.51 3.14
CA ALA A 115 -13.89 6.89 2.83
C ALA A 115 -12.88 7.92 3.39
N LEU A 116 -12.25 7.65 4.53
CA LEU A 116 -11.15 8.47 5.06
C LEU A 116 -9.92 8.41 4.15
N TYR A 117 -9.49 7.20 3.79
CA TYR A 117 -8.34 6.94 2.91
C TYR A 117 -8.51 7.63 1.56
N LEU A 118 -9.62 7.36 0.87
CA LEU A 118 -9.91 7.89 -0.46
C LEU A 118 -10.02 9.42 -0.47
N ARG A 119 -10.72 10.02 0.49
CA ARG A 119 -10.81 11.49 0.56
C ARG A 119 -9.46 12.11 0.87
N THR A 120 -8.67 11.52 1.77
CA THR A 120 -7.32 12.02 2.05
C THR A 120 -6.47 12.01 0.79
N CYS A 121 -6.48 10.92 0.03
CA CYS A 121 -5.72 10.83 -1.21
C CYS A 121 -6.22 11.80 -2.29
N ARG A 122 -7.54 11.96 -2.45
CA ARG A 122 -8.15 12.96 -3.34
C ARG A 122 -7.70 14.37 -3.02
N ASP A 123 -7.80 14.73 -1.75
CA ASP A 123 -7.45 16.07 -1.29
C ASP A 123 -5.95 16.34 -1.52
N LEU A 124 -5.09 15.34 -1.28
CA LEU A 124 -3.65 15.42 -1.56
C LEU A 124 -3.33 15.51 -3.07
N ALA A 125 -3.95 14.68 -3.91
CA ALA A 125 -3.73 14.75 -5.37
C ALA A 125 -4.10 16.14 -5.92
N ARG A 126 -5.23 16.70 -5.46
CA ARG A 126 -5.69 18.07 -5.80
C ARG A 126 -4.75 19.15 -5.31
N GLU A 127 -4.42 19.11 -4.03
CA GLU A 127 -3.66 20.19 -3.39
C GLU A 127 -2.24 20.30 -3.95
N TYR A 128 -1.61 19.17 -4.28
CA TYR A 128 -0.27 19.14 -4.82
C TYR A 128 -0.24 19.13 -6.36
N GLY A 129 -1.39 18.97 -7.01
CA GLY A 129 -1.50 18.95 -8.47
C GLY A 129 -0.74 17.79 -9.11
N VAL A 130 -0.83 16.60 -8.53
CA VAL A 130 -0.04 15.42 -8.95
C VAL A 130 -0.92 14.26 -9.40
N TYR A 131 -0.41 13.45 -10.33
CA TYR A 131 -0.89 12.09 -10.53
C TYR A 131 -0.44 11.27 -9.32
N LEU A 132 -1.38 10.74 -8.55
CA LEU A 132 -1.10 10.06 -7.30
C LEU A 132 -1.42 8.58 -7.42
N CYS A 133 -0.39 7.74 -7.29
CA CYS A 133 -0.59 6.38 -6.82
C CYS A 133 -0.63 6.42 -5.30
N CYS A 134 -1.82 6.19 -4.75
CA CYS A 134 -2.12 6.42 -3.33
C CYS A 134 -1.36 5.49 -2.38
N GLY A 135 -0.55 4.58 -2.91
CA GLY A 135 -0.18 3.37 -2.22
C GLY A 135 -1.35 2.41 -2.19
N SER A 136 -1.38 1.52 -1.20
CA SER A 136 -2.47 0.55 -1.10
C SER A 136 -3.12 0.47 0.28
N ALA A 137 -4.33 -0.09 0.33
CA ALA A 137 -5.10 -0.28 1.54
C ALA A 137 -6.01 -1.52 1.42
N PRO A 138 -6.27 -2.24 2.52
CA PRO A 138 -7.40 -3.16 2.56
C PRO A 138 -8.69 -2.39 2.29
N MET A 139 -9.35 -2.72 1.19
CA MET A 139 -10.62 -2.11 0.81
C MET A 139 -11.55 -3.20 0.31
N PRO A 140 -12.86 -3.05 0.50
CA PRO A 140 -13.81 -3.99 -0.06
C PRO A 140 -14.17 -3.57 -1.48
N ARG A 141 -14.91 -4.43 -2.19
CA ARG A 141 -15.58 -4.02 -3.43
C ARG A 141 -16.93 -3.38 -3.13
N TYR A 142 -17.23 -2.34 -3.88
CA TYR A 142 -18.49 -1.61 -3.82
C TYR A 142 -19.23 -1.69 -5.15
N THR A 143 -20.55 -1.64 -5.08
CA THR A 143 -21.42 -1.33 -6.20
C THR A 143 -22.35 -0.19 -5.80
N ARG A 144 -22.74 0.63 -6.78
CA ARG A 144 -23.74 1.69 -6.59
C ARG A 144 -25.14 1.13 -6.86
N ARG A 145 -26.08 1.37 -5.95
CA ARG A 145 -27.52 1.17 -6.17
C ARG A 145 -28.25 2.46 -5.80
N GLY A 146 -28.63 3.25 -6.81
CA GLY A 146 -29.20 4.59 -6.61
C GLY A 146 -28.21 5.53 -5.93
N ASP A 147 -28.60 6.09 -4.79
CA ASP A 147 -27.82 6.97 -3.92
C ASP A 147 -27.15 6.22 -2.75
N HIS A 148 -27.06 4.89 -2.83
CA HIS A 148 -26.45 4.04 -1.82
C HIS A 148 -25.27 3.23 -2.35
N LEU A 149 -24.23 3.12 -1.51
CA LEU A 149 -23.11 2.19 -1.71
C LEU A 149 -23.43 0.86 -1.05
N THR A 150 -23.31 -0.22 -1.83
CA THR A 150 -23.42 -1.59 -1.33
C THR A 150 -22.04 -2.25 -1.41
N ARG A 151 -21.54 -2.72 -0.26
CA ARG A 151 -20.31 -3.52 -0.18
C ARG A 151 -20.59 -4.98 -0.55
N THR A 152 -19.68 -5.61 -1.28
CA THR A 152 -19.68 -7.07 -1.47
C THR A 152 -19.33 -7.77 -0.14
N PRO A 153 -20.22 -8.63 0.41
CA PRO A 153 -19.98 -9.30 1.69
C PRO A 153 -18.70 -10.14 1.69
N GLY A 154 -17.95 -10.10 2.79
CA GLY A 154 -16.75 -10.88 3.05
C GLY A 154 -15.52 -10.54 2.21
N LEU A 155 -15.68 -9.77 1.13
CA LEU A 155 -14.61 -9.42 0.21
C LEU A 155 -13.81 -8.22 0.74
N LEU A 156 -12.51 -8.43 0.90
CA LEU A 156 -11.55 -7.42 1.36
C LEU A 156 -10.21 -7.67 0.66
N THR A 157 -9.84 -6.82 -0.30
CA THR A 157 -8.63 -6.96 -1.12
C THR A 157 -7.62 -5.87 -0.75
N ASN A 158 -6.32 -6.11 -0.97
CA ASN A 158 -5.29 -5.07 -0.89
C ASN A 158 -5.34 -4.26 -2.19
N GLN A 159 -5.78 -3.00 -2.15
CA GLN A 159 -6.10 -2.22 -3.35
C GLN A 159 -5.28 -0.94 -3.45
N THR A 160 -4.77 -0.65 -4.64
CA THR A 160 -4.18 0.64 -5.02
C THR A 160 -5.20 1.48 -5.79
N VAL A 161 -5.18 2.78 -5.55
CA VAL A 161 -6.02 3.77 -6.24
C VAL A 161 -5.14 4.77 -6.97
N LEU A 162 -5.46 5.04 -8.23
CA LEU A 162 -4.80 6.05 -9.05
C LEU A 162 -5.72 7.27 -9.19
N LEU A 163 -5.22 8.44 -8.83
CA LEU A 163 -5.93 9.72 -8.93
C LEU A 163 -5.17 10.69 -9.82
N ASP A 164 -5.89 11.52 -10.56
CA ASP A 164 -5.31 12.60 -11.34
C ASP A 164 -5.09 13.87 -10.49
N PRO A 165 -4.42 14.91 -11.03
CA PRO A 165 -4.22 16.19 -10.34
C PRO A 165 -5.51 16.92 -9.94
N GLN A 166 -6.67 16.53 -10.47
CA GLN A 166 -7.98 17.04 -10.10
C GLN A 166 -8.66 16.15 -9.06
N GLY A 167 -7.97 15.13 -8.54
CA GLY A 167 -8.48 14.16 -7.58
C GLY A 167 -9.59 13.26 -8.15
N ASP A 168 -9.75 13.20 -9.46
CA ASP A 168 -10.65 12.27 -10.12
C ASP A 168 -10.01 10.87 -10.23
N LEU A 169 -10.85 9.84 -10.14
CA LEU A 169 -10.41 8.45 -10.19
C LEU A 169 -10.01 8.05 -11.62
N ILE A 170 -8.74 7.73 -11.78
CA ILE A 170 -8.18 7.11 -13.00
C ILE A 170 -8.53 5.62 -13.02
N GLY A 171 -8.20 4.91 -11.94
CA GLY A 171 -8.37 3.45 -11.88
C GLY A 171 -8.02 2.83 -10.54
N VAL A 172 -8.34 1.55 -10.41
CA VAL A 172 -8.08 0.71 -9.23
C VAL A 172 -7.41 -0.60 -9.65
N THR A 173 -6.46 -1.06 -8.84
CA THR A 173 -5.81 -2.36 -9.01
C THR A 173 -5.76 -3.10 -7.67
N ASP A 174 -6.07 -4.39 -7.69
CA ASP A 174 -6.03 -5.27 -6.53
C ASP A 174 -4.77 -6.12 -6.57
N LYS A 175 -4.16 -6.35 -5.42
CA LYS A 175 -3.02 -7.25 -5.29
C LYS A 175 -3.48 -8.67 -5.59
N ILE A 176 -2.82 -9.32 -6.55
CA ILE A 176 -3.21 -10.66 -7.03
C ILE A 176 -2.51 -11.71 -6.17
N HIS A 177 -1.20 -11.58 -6.01
CA HIS A 177 -0.35 -12.53 -5.28
C HIS A 177 -0.12 -12.04 -3.86
N LEU A 178 -0.89 -12.60 -2.92
CA LEU A 178 -0.77 -12.30 -1.50
C LEU A 178 0.45 -13.00 -0.87
N THR A 179 1.15 -12.29 0.02
CA THR A 179 2.17 -12.86 0.92
C THR A 179 1.51 -13.74 1.99
N PRO A 180 2.25 -14.64 2.68
CA PRO A 180 1.70 -15.42 3.80
C PRO A 180 1.01 -14.55 4.87
N ASP A 181 1.57 -13.38 5.20
CA ASP A 181 1.02 -12.46 6.19
C ASP A 181 -0.27 -11.76 5.73
N GLU A 182 -0.54 -11.75 4.43
CA GLU A 182 -1.80 -11.23 3.86
C GLU A 182 -2.85 -12.32 3.69
N GLN A 183 -2.47 -13.60 3.63
CA GLN A 183 -3.37 -14.74 3.43
C GLN A 183 -4.07 -15.16 4.73
N GLY A 184 -4.81 -16.27 4.66
CA GLY A 184 -5.40 -16.92 5.83
C GLY A 184 -4.31 -17.37 6.81
N GLY A 185 -4.37 -16.83 8.03
CA GLY A 185 -3.33 -17.00 9.05
C GLY A 185 -2.64 -15.68 9.41
N GLY A 186 -2.61 -14.72 8.49
CA GLY A 186 -2.22 -13.34 8.73
C GLY A 186 -3.44 -12.40 8.83
N VAL A 187 -3.47 -11.33 8.04
CA VAL A 187 -4.59 -10.35 8.04
C VAL A 187 -5.81 -10.80 7.22
N ASP A 188 -5.76 -11.99 6.62
CA ASP A 188 -6.86 -12.62 5.86
C ASP A 188 -7.45 -11.64 4.84
N LEU A 189 -6.70 -11.33 3.78
CA LEU A 189 -7.17 -10.59 2.60
C LEU A 189 -7.56 -11.56 1.49
N THR A 190 -8.36 -11.07 0.56
CA THR A 190 -8.77 -11.79 -0.65
C THR A 190 -7.85 -11.39 -1.80
N PRO A 191 -7.33 -12.33 -2.59
CA PRO A 191 -6.55 -12.00 -3.78
C PRO A 191 -7.44 -11.31 -4.83
N GLY A 192 -6.84 -10.41 -5.61
CA GLY A 192 -7.44 -9.81 -6.79
C GLY A 192 -7.63 -10.82 -7.93
N ASP A 193 -8.57 -10.54 -8.84
CA ASP A 193 -8.76 -11.33 -10.06
C ASP A 193 -7.74 -10.88 -11.13
N PRO A 194 -6.84 -11.76 -11.60
CA PRO A 194 -5.87 -11.41 -12.65
C PRO A 194 -6.49 -10.86 -13.92
N ARG A 195 -7.76 -11.18 -14.21
CA ARG A 195 -8.49 -10.70 -15.39
C ARG A 195 -8.90 -9.23 -15.29
N GLU A 196 -8.88 -8.65 -14.09
CA GLU A 196 -9.18 -7.23 -13.86
C GLU A 196 -7.93 -6.33 -13.94
N LEU A 197 -6.73 -6.93 -14.08
CA LEU A 197 -5.47 -6.24 -14.23
C LEU A 197 -5.45 -5.40 -15.52
N ARG A 198 -5.26 -4.09 -15.38
CA ARG A 198 -5.38 -3.11 -16.47
C ARG A 198 -4.24 -2.10 -16.44
N VAL A 199 -3.87 -1.61 -17.63
CA VAL A 199 -3.01 -0.43 -17.81
C VAL A 199 -3.87 0.82 -17.99
N PHE A 200 -3.50 1.91 -17.32
CA PHE A 200 -4.23 3.17 -17.36
C PHE A 200 -3.41 4.27 -18.08
N PRO A 201 -3.79 4.69 -19.30
CA PRO A 201 -3.09 5.75 -20.01
C PRO A 201 -3.35 7.12 -19.39
N THR A 202 -2.26 7.86 -19.14
CA THR A 202 -2.28 9.21 -18.57
C THR A 202 -1.18 10.08 -19.18
N PRO A 203 -1.24 11.41 -19.01
CA PRO A 203 -0.09 12.29 -19.30
C PRO A 203 1.19 11.93 -18.54
N ALA A 204 1.09 11.28 -17.37
CA ALA A 204 2.21 10.83 -16.55
C ALA A 204 2.76 9.43 -16.94
N GLY A 205 2.14 8.77 -17.91
CA GLY A 205 2.53 7.44 -18.39
C GLY A 205 1.34 6.52 -18.63
N ASP A 206 1.63 5.40 -19.28
CA ASP A 206 0.70 4.28 -19.37
C ASP A 206 0.97 3.38 -18.18
N LEU A 207 0.20 3.62 -17.11
CA LEU A 207 0.49 3.19 -15.75
C LEU A 207 -0.02 1.77 -15.51
N GLY A 208 0.87 0.85 -15.13
CA GLY A 208 0.51 -0.48 -14.62
C GLY A 208 0.90 -0.59 -13.15
N VAL A 209 0.07 -1.22 -12.32
CA VAL A 209 0.35 -1.41 -10.90
C VAL A 209 0.64 -2.89 -10.64
N ALA A 210 1.75 -3.17 -9.98
CA ALA A 210 2.07 -4.48 -9.42
C ALA A 210 2.42 -4.30 -7.95
N ILE A 211 1.47 -4.56 -7.06
CA ILE A 211 1.63 -4.29 -5.63
C ILE A 211 2.57 -5.34 -5.02
N SER A 212 3.74 -4.88 -4.58
CA SER A 212 4.74 -5.71 -3.89
C SER A 212 5.05 -7.04 -4.59
N LEU A 213 4.66 -8.17 -4.00
CA LEU A 213 4.90 -9.52 -4.53
C LEU A 213 4.46 -9.69 -5.99
N ASP A 214 3.44 -8.95 -6.44
CA ASP A 214 3.02 -8.94 -7.85
C ASP A 214 4.15 -8.52 -8.81
N ALA A 215 5.08 -7.66 -8.39
CA ALA A 215 6.18 -7.20 -9.24
C ALA A 215 7.24 -8.29 -9.49
N PHE A 216 7.21 -9.37 -8.71
CA PHE A 216 8.07 -10.55 -8.87
C PHE A 216 7.39 -11.64 -9.72
N ARG A 217 6.18 -11.38 -10.24
CA ARG A 217 5.31 -12.40 -10.82
C ARG A 217 5.25 -12.29 -12.34
N PRO A 218 5.77 -13.30 -13.08
CA PRO A 218 5.81 -13.25 -14.54
C PRO A 218 4.45 -13.10 -15.20
N ASP A 219 3.38 -13.66 -14.61
CA ASP A 219 2.01 -13.54 -15.10
C ASP A 219 1.48 -12.09 -15.00
N VAL A 220 1.78 -11.39 -13.90
CA VAL A 220 1.41 -9.98 -13.73
C VAL A 220 2.22 -9.10 -14.68
N ILE A 221 3.55 -9.22 -14.64
CA ILE A 221 4.45 -8.41 -15.46
C ILE A 221 4.19 -8.64 -16.95
N GLY A 222 4.05 -9.89 -17.38
CA GLY A 222 3.75 -10.23 -18.77
C GLY A 222 2.41 -9.67 -19.24
N SER A 223 1.38 -9.69 -18.38
CA SER A 223 0.08 -9.08 -18.69
C SER A 223 0.18 -7.55 -18.83
N LEU A 224 0.83 -6.87 -17.89
CA LEU A 224 1.01 -5.41 -17.96
C LEU A 224 1.84 -4.99 -19.18
N GLU A 225 2.91 -5.73 -19.48
CA GLU A 225 3.72 -5.48 -20.67
C GLU A 225 2.90 -5.69 -21.96
N ALA A 226 2.14 -6.77 -22.05
CA ALA A 226 1.30 -7.06 -23.22
C ALA A 226 0.22 -5.99 -23.45
N GLN A 227 -0.25 -5.34 -22.38
CA GLN A 227 -1.20 -4.23 -22.43
C GLN A 227 -0.56 -2.87 -22.76
N GLY A 228 0.78 -2.80 -22.89
CA GLY A 228 1.49 -1.57 -23.25
C GLY A 228 1.87 -0.69 -22.06
N CYS A 229 2.06 -1.26 -20.87
CA CYS A 229 2.59 -0.54 -19.71
C CYS A 229 3.93 0.13 -20.04
N THR A 230 4.08 1.40 -19.67
CA THR A 230 5.33 2.16 -19.83
C THR A 230 5.98 2.52 -18.50
N VAL A 231 5.19 2.62 -17.43
CA VAL A 231 5.65 2.88 -16.07
C VAL A 231 4.98 1.90 -15.11
N LEU A 232 5.77 1.00 -14.52
CA LEU A 232 5.32 0.12 -13.44
C LEU A 232 5.31 0.88 -12.11
N LEU A 233 4.20 0.81 -11.38
CA LEU A 233 4.08 1.32 -10.03
C LEU A 233 4.08 0.14 -9.07
N GLN A 234 5.06 0.11 -8.18
CA GLN A 234 5.25 -0.97 -7.20
C GLN A 234 5.22 -0.38 -5.79
N PRO A 235 4.05 -0.05 -5.22
CA PRO A 235 3.94 0.22 -3.79
C PRO A 235 4.39 -1.02 -2.99
N ASP A 236 5.24 -0.82 -1.98
CA ASP A 236 5.79 -1.92 -1.18
C ASP A 236 5.77 -1.71 0.32
N ALA A 237 5.52 -2.81 1.04
CA ALA A 237 5.63 -2.95 2.48
C ALA A 237 6.29 -4.29 2.81
N ASN A 238 7.62 -4.30 2.73
CA ASN A 238 8.40 -5.49 3.01
C ASN A 238 8.42 -5.81 4.51
N GLY A 239 7.73 -6.87 4.93
CA GLY A 239 7.61 -7.30 6.34
C GLY A 239 8.81 -8.08 6.88
N SER A 240 9.98 -8.04 6.23
CA SER A 240 11.17 -8.77 6.62
C SER A 240 12.38 -7.84 6.81
N PRO A 241 13.34 -8.15 7.71
CA PRO A 241 14.54 -7.33 7.87
C PRO A 241 15.35 -7.30 6.58
N TRP A 242 15.69 -6.12 6.04
CA TRP A 242 16.23 -5.98 4.68
C TRP A 242 17.51 -6.78 4.45
N THR A 243 18.33 -6.91 5.49
CA THR A 243 19.59 -7.67 5.45
C THR A 243 19.43 -9.16 5.77
N ALA A 244 18.23 -9.69 5.92
CA ALA A 244 18.00 -11.10 6.21
C ALA A 244 18.26 -12.00 4.98
N ARG A 245 18.26 -13.31 5.22
CA ARG A 245 18.12 -14.30 4.14
C ARG A 245 16.65 -14.42 3.78
N GLU A 246 16.33 -14.47 2.50
CA GLU A 246 15.01 -14.80 2.02
C GLU A 246 15.11 -15.75 0.82
N GLY A 247 14.04 -16.47 0.58
CA GLY A 247 13.82 -17.15 -0.70
C GLY A 247 12.50 -16.67 -1.25
N LEU A 248 12.36 -15.40 -1.63
CA LEU A 248 11.13 -14.92 -2.28
C LEU A 248 11.07 -15.43 -3.73
N PRO A 249 9.92 -15.96 -4.19
CA PRO A 249 8.78 -16.46 -3.41
C PRO A 249 9.14 -17.73 -2.61
N PRO A 250 8.52 -17.99 -1.44
CA PRO A 250 9.02 -18.91 -0.42
C PRO A 250 9.57 -20.22 -1.01
N ASP A 251 10.89 -20.21 -1.21
CA ASP A 251 11.65 -21.30 -1.76
C ASP A 251 12.86 -21.51 -0.84
N PRO A 252 12.73 -22.41 0.15
CA PRO A 252 13.83 -22.76 1.04
C PRO A 252 15.04 -23.32 0.30
N ALA A 253 14.88 -23.80 -0.94
CA ALA A 253 15.98 -24.29 -1.77
C ALA A 253 16.78 -23.15 -2.44
N ASN A 254 16.23 -21.92 -2.47
CA ASN A 254 16.83 -20.74 -3.08
C ASN A 254 16.97 -19.59 -2.07
N LEU A 255 17.54 -19.91 -0.89
CA LEU A 255 17.86 -18.90 0.12
C LEU A 255 19.04 -18.03 -0.32
N ARG A 256 18.78 -16.73 -0.42
CA ARG A 256 19.76 -15.71 -0.78
C ARG A 256 19.57 -14.48 0.08
N ASP A 257 20.45 -13.49 -0.08
CA ASP A 257 20.25 -12.22 0.59
C ASP A 257 19.04 -11.52 0.01
N GLN A 258 18.20 -10.98 0.89
CA GLN A 258 16.99 -10.28 0.49
C GLN A 258 17.25 -9.16 -0.54
N PRO A 259 18.28 -8.30 -0.39
CA PRO A 259 18.59 -7.32 -1.42
C PRO A 259 18.93 -7.94 -2.78
N VAL A 260 19.39 -9.20 -2.82
CA VAL A 260 19.59 -9.95 -4.07
C VAL A 260 18.27 -10.37 -4.68
N ALA A 261 17.35 -10.95 -3.91
CA ALA A 261 16.04 -11.36 -4.42
C ALA A 261 15.20 -10.15 -4.89
N TRP A 262 15.26 -9.02 -4.20
CA TRP A 262 14.54 -7.80 -4.59
C TRP A 262 14.94 -7.21 -5.94
N LEU A 263 16.10 -7.59 -6.49
CA LEU A 263 16.46 -7.25 -7.87
C LEU A 263 15.55 -7.89 -8.90
N GLU A 264 14.86 -8.98 -8.55
CA GLU A 264 13.91 -9.69 -9.41
C GLU A 264 12.55 -8.99 -9.55
N SER A 265 12.40 -7.81 -8.94
CA SER A 265 11.23 -6.94 -9.08
C SER A 265 11.50 -5.79 -10.08
N SER A 266 11.22 -4.53 -9.70
CA SER A 266 11.38 -3.33 -10.52
C SER A 266 12.66 -3.27 -11.36
N TRP A 267 13.81 -3.66 -10.80
CA TRP A 267 15.08 -3.63 -11.55
C TRP A 267 15.10 -4.64 -12.70
N GLN A 268 14.70 -5.89 -12.46
CA GLN A 268 14.59 -6.90 -13.51
C GLN A 268 13.54 -6.50 -14.54
N VAL A 269 12.35 -6.03 -14.10
CA VAL A 269 11.29 -5.59 -15.00
C VAL A 269 11.80 -4.58 -16.03
N THR A 270 12.48 -3.52 -15.57
CA THR A 270 13.00 -2.48 -16.50
C THR A 270 14.22 -2.94 -17.30
N SER A 271 14.89 -4.00 -16.89
CA SER A 271 16.07 -4.53 -17.59
C SER A 271 15.74 -5.60 -18.62
N THR A 272 14.62 -6.31 -18.47
CA THR A 272 14.30 -7.50 -19.29
C THR A 272 12.99 -7.40 -20.06
N THR A 273 12.19 -6.35 -19.84
CA THR A 273 10.89 -6.15 -20.51
C THR A 273 10.87 -4.83 -21.28
N ARG A 274 9.78 -4.58 -22.00
CA ARG A 274 9.51 -3.29 -22.65
C ARG A 274 8.94 -2.23 -21.71
N ILE A 275 8.65 -2.59 -20.46
CA ILE A 275 8.24 -1.61 -19.44
C ILE A 275 9.46 -0.76 -19.10
N ARG A 276 9.45 0.50 -19.52
CA ARG A 276 10.66 1.33 -19.54
C ARG A 276 11.09 1.78 -18.15
N TYR A 277 10.16 2.09 -17.26
CA TYR A 277 10.46 2.57 -15.92
C TYR A 277 9.65 1.85 -14.85
N ALA A 278 10.17 1.80 -13.63
CA ALA A 278 9.43 1.37 -12.47
C ALA A 278 9.69 2.30 -11.28
N VAL A 279 8.65 2.55 -10.48
CA VAL A 279 8.71 3.40 -9.29
C VAL A 279 8.30 2.57 -8.09
N ASN A 280 9.25 2.35 -7.18
CA ASN A 280 9.12 1.42 -6.06
C ASN A 280 9.40 2.11 -4.72
N PRO A 281 8.41 2.78 -4.12
CA PRO A 281 8.48 3.23 -2.74
C PRO A 281 8.25 2.05 -1.78
N MET A 282 9.11 1.93 -0.77
CA MET A 282 8.99 0.96 0.31
C MET A 282 8.73 1.69 1.63
N VAL A 283 7.78 1.23 2.43
CA VAL A 283 7.63 1.73 3.80
C VAL A 283 8.67 1.06 4.70
N VAL A 284 9.20 1.83 5.65
CA VAL A 284 10.06 1.31 6.73
C VAL A 284 9.42 1.55 8.08
N GLY A 285 9.99 0.97 9.13
CA GLY A 285 9.57 1.22 10.50
C GLY A 285 8.94 0.02 11.19
N ASN A 286 8.75 0.17 12.49
CA ASN A 286 8.13 -0.84 13.33
C ASN A 286 6.67 -0.48 13.59
N LEU A 287 5.76 -1.32 13.12
CA LEU A 287 4.34 -1.24 13.45
C LEU A 287 4.05 -2.26 14.54
N LEU A 288 4.07 -1.81 15.79
CA LEU A 288 4.01 -2.71 16.96
C LEU A 288 5.23 -3.64 16.96
N ASP A 289 5.03 -4.96 16.95
CA ASP A 289 6.04 -6.00 16.87
C ASP A 289 6.37 -6.43 15.42
N LEU A 290 5.76 -5.78 14.42
CA LEU A 290 6.04 -6.02 13.02
C LEU A 290 7.15 -5.09 12.53
N THR A 291 8.11 -5.64 11.79
CA THR A 291 9.26 -4.93 11.23
C THR A 291 9.09 -4.72 9.74
N PHE A 292 9.24 -3.49 9.27
CA PHE A 292 9.28 -3.15 7.85
C PHE A 292 10.60 -2.45 7.52
N ASP A 293 11.30 -2.94 6.50
CA ASP A 293 12.63 -2.47 6.12
C ASP A 293 12.84 -2.58 4.61
N GLY A 294 13.64 -1.70 4.02
CA GLY A 294 13.79 -1.63 2.58
C GLY A 294 14.59 -0.46 2.06
N GLN A 295 14.74 -0.45 0.74
CA GLN A 295 15.36 0.64 -0.02
C GLN A 295 14.47 0.97 -1.21
N SER A 296 13.79 2.11 -1.15
CA SER A 296 13.01 2.61 -2.27
C SER A 296 13.89 2.89 -3.49
N GLY A 297 13.34 2.71 -4.69
CA GLY A 297 14.05 2.89 -5.95
C GLY A 297 13.18 3.41 -7.09
N ILE A 298 13.82 4.09 -8.04
CA ILE A 298 13.27 4.37 -9.37
C ILE A 298 14.22 3.73 -10.38
N THR A 299 13.71 2.78 -11.16
CA THR A 299 14.48 2.06 -12.16
C THR A 299 14.08 2.44 -13.58
N GLY A 300 15.01 2.27 -14.52
CA GLY A 300 14.82 2.64 -15.92
C GLY A 300 15.90 2.05 -16.82
N PRO A 301 15.99 2.52 -18.08
CA PRO A 301 16.99 2.06 -19.03
C PRO A 301 18.42 2.27 -18.50
N HIS A 302 19.32 1.35 -18.82
CA HIS A 302 20.68 1.34 -18.27
C HIS A 302 21.47 2.59 -18.65
N GLU A 303 21.27 3.08 -19.88
CA GLU A 303 21.87 4.27 -20.44
C GLU A 303 21.38 5.59 -19.82
N GLU A 304 20.22 5.57 -19.16
CA GLU A 304 19.65 6.74 -18.48
C GLU A 304 20.07 6.82 -17.00
N ALA A 305 20.60 5.73 -16.44
CA ALA A 305 21.05 5.72 -15.06
C ALA A 305 22.34 6.56 -14.90
N PRO A 306 22.37 7.54 -13.98
CA PRO A 306 23.47 8.51 -13.91
C PRO A 306 24.80 7.90 -13.45
N ARG A 307 24.72 6.81 -12.68
CA ARG A 307 25.87 6.05 -12.20
C ARG A 307 25.41 4.66 -11.75
N PRO A 308 26.30 3.66 -11.72
CA PRO A 308 26.00 2.40 -11.07
C PRO A 308 25.61 2.60 -9.60
N ARG A 309 24.52 1.94 -9.18
CA ARG A 309 24.02 1.91 -7.81
C ARG A 309 23.49 0.51 -7.54
N SER A 310 23.26 0.18 -6.28
CA SER A 310 22.70 -1.11 -5.94
C SER A 310 22.10 -1.09 -4.54
N TYR A 311 21.17 -2.00 -4.30
CA TYR A 311 20.77 -2.30 -2.94
C TYR A 311 22.00 -2.73 -2.14
N VAL A 312 21.97 -2.46 -0.83
CA VAL A 312 23.02 -2.88 0.09
C VAL A 312 23.24 -4.39 -0.03
N MET A 313 24.48 -4.87 0.19
CA MET A 313 24.85 -6.28 0.02
C MET A 313 24.78 -6.82 -1.43
N THR A 314 24.65 -5.96 -2.43
CA THR A 314 24.73 -6.34 -3.85
C THR A 314 25.69 -5.45 -4.63
N ASP A 315 26.27 -5.98 -5.71
CA ASP A 315 27.22 -5.22 -6.53
C ASP A 315 26.54 -4.05 -7.28
N PRO A 316 27.19 -2.87 -7.36
CA PRO A 316 26.72 -1.73 -8.14
C PRO A 316 26.42 -2.10 -9.59
N ARG A 317 25.27 -1.64 -10.09
CA ARG A 317 24.78 -1.94 -11.45
C ARG A 317 24.08 -0.73 -12.06
N PRO A 318 24.00 -0.63 -13.40
CA PRO A 318 23.16 0.37 -14.06
C PRO A 318 21.66 0.06 -13.83
N GLY A 319 20.80 0.99 -14.27
CA GLY A 319 19.34 0.82 -14.26
C GLY A 319 18.62 1.42 -13.04
N PHE A 320 19.33 1.87 -12.00
CA PHE A 320 18.75 2.69 -10.94
C PHE A 320 18.92 4.18 -11.26
N LEU A 321 17.82 4.85 -11.63
CA LEU A 321 17.79 6.31 -11.83
C LEU A 321 17.93 7.05 -10.50
N ALA A 322 17.24 6.55 -9.47
CA ALA A 322 17.34 6.99 -8.09
C ALA A 322 17.22 5.78 -7.15
N LEU A 323 17.92 5.83 -6.02
CA LEU A 323 17.91 4.76 -5.03
C LEU A 323 18.20 5.34 -3.65
N THR A 324 17.37 5.00 -2.68
CA THR A 324 17.56 5.31 -1.26
C THR A 324 18.71 4.45 -0.73
N PRO A 325 19.77 5.01 -0.13
CA PRO A 325 20.78 4.19 0.53
C PRO A 325 20.17 3.52 1.77
N TRP A 326 20.70 2.38 2.19
CA TRP A 326 20.28 1.77 3.44
C TRP A 326 20.82 2.57 4.64
N VAL A 327 20.47 2.19 5.86
CA VAL A 327 20.82 2.97 7.07
C VAL A 327 22.33 3.15 7.28
N GLU A 328 23.14 2.24 6.75
CA GLU A 328 24.60 2.30 6.75
C GLU A 328 25.18 1.38 5.66
N ASP A 329 26.44 1.60 5.31
CA ASP A 329 27.24 0.72 4.46
C ASP A 329 28.18 -0.14 5.31
N GLY A 330 28.55 -1.32 4.80
CA GLY A 330 29.43 -2.23 5.51
C GLY A 330 29.42 -3.66 4.97
N PRO A 331 30.24 -4.56 5.54
CA PRO A 331 30.21 -5.97 5.19
C PRO A 331 28.88 -6.62 5.64
N PRO A 332 28.40 -7.68 4.93
CA PRO A 332 27.13 -8.34 5.20
C PRO A 332 26.84 -8.68 6.68
N GLU A 333 27.84 -9.13 7.43
CA GLU A 333 27.67 -9.50 8.85
C GLU A 333 27.36 -8.29 9.75
N GLN A 334 28.02 -7.16 9.49
CA GLN A 334 27.74 -5.91 10.21
C GLN A 334 26.32 -5.44 9.91
N LEU A 335 25.94 -5.44 8.63
CA LEU A 335 24.63 -4.99 8.19
C LEU A 335 23.52 -5.87 8.78
N ARG A 336 23.71 -7.19 8.85
CA ARG A 336 22.78 -8.10 9.54
C ARG A 336 22.60 -7.76 11.01
N ARG A 337 23.70 -7.48 11.71
CA ARG A 337 23.63 -7.03 13.10
C ARG A 337 22.84 -5.74 13.20
N THR A 338 23.11 -4.77 12.34
CA THR A 338 22.37 -3.50 12.30
C THR A 338 20.88 -3.74 12.06
N GLY A 339 20.49 -4.61 11.12
CA GLY A 339 19.08 -4.97 10.90
C GLY A 339 18.41 -5.53 12.17
N GLN A 340 19.09 -6.40 12.92
CA GLN A 340 18.60 -6.92 14.21
C GLN A 340 18.42 -5.82 15.26
N LEU A 341 19.26 -4.78 15.25
CA LEU A 341 19.15 -3.64 16.17
C LEU A 341 18.02 -2.66 15.79
N LEU A 342 17.61 -2.62 14.52
CA LEU A 342 16.50 -1.79 14.04
C LEU A 342 15.14 -2.45 14.29
N ALA A 343 15.11 -3.79 14.21
CA ALA A 343 13.91 -4.60 14.28
C ALA A 343 13.08 -4.36 15.56
N ALA A 344 11.77 -4.53 15.42
CA ALA A 344 10.81 -4.38 16.50
C ALA A 344 11.15 -5.32 17.68
N GLY A 345 11.13 -4.78 18.90
CA GLY A 345 11.42 -5.55 20.11
C GLY A 345 12.91 -5.86 20.36
N SER A 346 13.83 -5.25 19.61
CA SER A 346 15.27 -5.37 19.85
C SER A 346 15.71 -4.77 21.20
N GLY A 347 14.96 -3.79 21.73
CA GLY A 347 15.27 -3.06 22.96
C GLY A 347 16.52 -2.17 22.85
N HIS A 348 17.09 -2.04 21.66
CA HIS A 348 18.30 -1.26 21.42
C HIS A 348 17.96 0.23 21.19
N PRO A 349 18.85 1.19 21.51
CA PRO A 349 18.63 2.61 21.18
C PRO A 349 18.42 2.92 19.69
N ARG A 350 18.76 1.97 18.80
CA ARG A 350 18.52 2.07 17.34
C ARG A 350 17.21 1.41 16.91
N GLU A 351 16.41 0.85 17.82
CA GLU A 351 15.10 0.29 17.46
C GLU A 351 14.28 1.33 16.72
N ASN A 352 13.70 0.94 15.58
CA ASN A 352 12.91 1.81 14.70
C ASN A 352 13.68 3.02 14.09
N ALA A 353 15.01 3.04 14.18
CA ALA A 353 15.86 4.09 13.61
C ALA A 353 16.14 3.87 12.10
N TYR A 354 15.10 3.54 11.34
CA TYR A 354 15.18 3.39 9.89
C TYR A 354 15.32 4.75 9.19
N ARG A 355 15.90 4.72 7.99
CA ARG A 355 16.04 5.90 7.14
C ARG A 355 14.75 6.15 6.35
N THR A 356 14.23 7.37 6.44
CA THR A 356 13.24 7.91 5.50
C THR A 356 13.95 8.68 4.38
N ASP A 357 13.36 8.73 3.20
CA ASP A 357 13.97 9.43 2.05
C ASP A 357 12.91 9.78 1.00
N THR A 358 13.26 10.69 0.09
CA THR A 358 12.43 11.06 -1.07
C THR A 358 13.29 11.02 -2.32
N LEU A 359 12.86 10.23 -3.30
CA LEU A 359 13.55 10.04 -4.56
C LEU A 359 12.79 10.75 -5.67
N CYS A 360 13.53 11.30 -6.65
CA CYS A 360 12.92 11.79 -7.87
C CYS A 360 13.77 11.46 -9.10
N ALA A 361 13.11 11.26 -10.24
CA ALA A 361 13.75 11.10 -11.54
C ALA A 361 12.87 11.73 -12.64
N ASP A 362 13.51 12.26 -13.68
CA ASP A 362 12.81 12.66 -14.90
C ASP A 362 12.69 11.47 -15.83
N LEU A 363 11.47 11.17 -16.29
CA LEU A 363 11.15 10.08 -17.19
C LEU A 363 10.87 10.63 -18.59
N THR A 364 11.38 9.95 -19.62
CA THR A 364 11.06 10.21 -21.02
C THR A 364 10.26 9.06 -21.60
N LEU A 365 9.00 9.31 -21.94
CA LEU A 365 8.04 8.30 -22.36
C LEU A 365 7.59 8.54 -23.81
N PRO A 366 7.27 7.47 -24.55
CA PRO A 366 6.61 7.63 -25.84
C PRO A 366 5.23 8.30 -25.64
N PRO A 367 4.66 8.90 -26.68
CA PRO A 367 3.25 9.26 -26.70
C PRO A 367 2.37 8.05 -26.38
N THR A 368 1.26 8.24 -25.66
CA THR A 368 0.30 7.15 -25.45
C THR A 368 -0.45 6.82 -26.74
N THR A 369 -0.64 5.53 -27.01
CA THR A 369 -1.51 5.03 -28.08
C THR A 369 -2.70 4.26 -27.52
N LEU A 370 -2.83 4.20 -26.20
CA LEU A 370 -3.87 3.42 -25.52
C LEU A 370 -5.10 4.29 -25.26
N THR A 371 -6.26 3.66 -25.28
CA THR A 371 -7.51 4.27 -24.83
C THR A 371 -7.75 3.89 -23.37
N PRO A 372 -8.22 4.82 -22.51
CA PRO A 372 -8.61 4.47 -21.15
C PRO A 372 -9.60 3.29 -21.13
N PRO A 373 -9.40 2.29 -20.26
CA PRO A 373 -10.31 1.17 -20.15
C PRO A 373 -11.69 1.64 -19.66
N ALA A 374 -12.73 0.87 -20.00
CA ALA A 374 -14.06 1.13 -19.46
C ALA A 374 -14.06 1.02 -17.92
N PRO A 375 -14.75 1.92 -17.21
CA PRO A 375 -14.96 1.80 -15.78
C PRO A 375 -15.58 0.48 -15.35
N THR A 376 -15.10 -0.06 -14.23
CA THR A 376 -15.80 -1.13 -13.53
C THR A 376 -16.93 -0.56 -12.66
N PRO A 377 -17.93 -1.39 -12.28
CA PRO A 377 -18.95 -0.98 -11.31
C PRO A 377 -18.37 -0.51 -9.96
N HIS A 378 -17.20 -1.03 -9.59
CA HIS A 378 -16.49 -0.61 -8.40
C HIS A 378 -15.88 0.78 -8.55
N GLU A 379 -15.23 1.06 -9.68
CA GLU A 379 -14.68 2.38 -9.98
C GLU A 379 -15.79 3.45 -10.03
N ASP A 380 -16.94 3.13 -10.63
CA ASP A 380 -18.08 4.05 -10.64
C ASP A 380 -18.63 4.33 -9.24
N ALA A 381 -18.67 3.31 -8.38
CA ALA A 381 -19.05 3.46 -6.98
C ALA A 381 -18.04 4.34 -6.22
N LEU A 382 -16.73 4.14 -6.44
CA LEU A 382 -15.69 4.95 -5.81
C LEU A 382 -15.69 6.40 -6.32
N ARG A 383 -15.92 6.64 -7.61
CA ARG A 383 -16.09 8.00 -8.16
C ARG A 383 -17.20 8.75 -7.46
N ALA A 384 -18.37 8.11 -7.33
CA ALA A 384 -19.50 8.73 -6.68
C ALA A 384 -19.27 8.94 -5.17
N LEU A 385 -18.49 8.08 -4.50
CA LEU A 385 -18.02 8.32 -3.13
C LEU A 385 -17.08 9.52 -3.05
N LEU A 386 -16.11 9.63 -3.97
CA LEU A 386 -15.13 10.71 -4.05
C LEU A 386 -15.75 12.05 -4.41
N ARG A 387 -16.84 12.05 -5.18
CA ARG A 387 -17.63 13.25 -5.53
C ARG A 387 -18.70 13.59 -4.49
N GLU A 388 -18.80 12.80 -3.42
CA GLU A 388 -19.77 13.01 -2.34
C GLU A 388 -21.23 12.95 -2.83
N GLU A 389 -21.46 12.26 -3.96
CA GLU A 389 -22.79 12.04 -4.56
C GLU A 389 -23.58 10.92 -3.88
N ILE A 390 -22.96 10.19 -2.96
CA ILE A 390 -23.55 9.02 -2.30
C ILE A 390 -23.28 9.10 -0.80
N ARG A 391 -24.29 8.71 -0.02
CA ARG A 391 -24.14 8.47 1.41
C ARG A 391 -23.37 7.16 1.66
N PRO A 392 -22.41 7.13 2.60
CA PRO A 392 -21.75 5.89 2.98
C PRO A 392 -22.79 4.87 3.46
N PRO A 393 -22.50 3.56 3.35
CA PRO A 393 -23.42 2.50 3.76
C PRO A 393 -23.92 2.76 5.19
N SER A 394 -25.23 2.62 5.37
CA SER A 394 -25.90 2.98 6.62
C SER A 394 -25.34 2.13 7.76
N ARG A 395 -24.95 2.78 8.87
CA ARG A 395 -24.66 2.06 10.11
C ARG A 395 -25.98 1.46 10.57
N ALA A 396 -26.15 0.15 10.42
CA ALA A 396 -27.27 -0.53 11.05
C ALA A 396 -27.30 -0.13 12.55
N PRO A 397 -28.46 0.29 13.09
CA PRO A 397 -28.56 0.81 14.46
C PRO A 397 -28.50 -0.36 15.46
N TRP A 398 -27.33 -0.96 15.61
CA TRP A 398 -27.09 -2.05 16.57
C TRP A 398 -27.11 -1.58 18.04
N ALA A 399 -27.29 -0.29 18.30
CA ALA A 399 -27.59 0.23 19.63
C ALA A 399 -28.82 -0.48 20.24
N ALA A 400 -29.76 -0.96 19.42
CA ALA A 400 -30.90 -1.75 19.89
C ALA A 400 -30.53 -3.15 20.41
N LEU A 401 -29.45 -3.78 19.91
CA LEU A 401 -29.00 -5.09 20.42
C LEU A 401 -28.17 -4.99 21.71
N ALA A 402 -27.45 -3.89 21.91
CA ALA A 402 -26.75 -3.63 23.17
C ALA A 402 -27.73 -3.48 24.35
N LEU A 403 -28.92 -2.93 24.11
CA LEU A 403 -30.01 -2.84 25.08
C LEU A 403 -30.64 -4.21 25.40
N LEU A 404 -30.57 -5.18 24.49
CA LEU A 404 -31.06 -6.55 24.71
C LEU A 404 -30.11 -7.43 25.52
N LEU A 405 -28.85 -7.03 25.70
CA LEU A 405 -27.86 -7.76 26.52
C LEU A 405 -27.73 -7.25 27.96
N LEU A 406 -28.26 -6.05 28.26
CA LEU A 406 -28.32 -5.52 29.63
C LEU A 406 -29.12 -6.40 30.62
N PRO A 407 -30.24 -7.06 30.25
CA PRO A 407 -31.00 -7.90 31.16
C PRO A 407 -30.22 -9.15 31.59
N LEU A 408 -29.37 -9.71 30.72
CA LEU A 408 -28.56 -10.90 31.05
C LEU A 408 -27.48 -10.60 32.09
N LEU A 409 -26.89 -9.41 32.09
CA LEU A 409 -25.90 -9.00 33.10
C LEU A 409 -26.54 -8.68 34.46
N LEU A 410 -27.81 -8.25 34.48
CA LEU A 410 -28.56 -8.02 35.72
C LEU A 410 -29.09 -9.32 36.35
N LEU A 411 -29.39 -10.34 35.55
CA LEU A 411 -29.79 -11.67 36.04
C LEU A 411 -28.64 -12.42 36.72
N VAL A 412 -27.40 -12.24 36.28
CA VAL A 412 -26.21 -12.86 36.92
C VAL A 412 -25.87 -12.21 38.28
N ARG A 413 -26.29 -10.96 38.51
CA ARG A 413 -26.08 -10.26 39.80
C ARG A 413 -27.12 -10.55 40.88
N ARG A 414 -28.25 -11.20 40.54
CA ARG A 414 -29.33 -11.51 41.49
C ARG A 414 -29.24 -12.89 42.14
N ASN A 415 -28.28 -13.73 41.72
CA ASN A 415 -28.03 -15.06 42.28
C ASN A 415 -26.69 -15.15 43.02
N ARG A 416 -26.30 -14.10 43.76
CA ARG A 416 -25.22 -14.14 44.75
C ARG A 416 -25.72 -13.71 46.11
#